data_AF-A0A7G2F874-F1
#
_entry.id   AF-A0A7G2F874-F1
#
_cell.length_a   1.000
_cell.length_b   1.000
_cell.length_c   1.000
_cell.angle_alpha   90.00
_cell.angle_beta   90.00
_cell.angle_gamma   90.00
#
_symmetry.space_group_name_H-M   'P 1'
#
loop_
_entity.id
_entity.type
_entity.pdbx_description
1 polymer ?
#
loop_
_entity_poly.entity_id
_entity_poly.type
_entity_poly.pdbx_seq_one_letter_code
_entity_poly.pdbx_strand_id
1 'polypeptide(L)'
;MRIESLLQHDVVERILERLAVNSLPRFKAVSKQWKSTIESQFFQGKHLTHRQQSGDPVVLMPVWLYNSTEIGIEETATTCEVFDFSTNAWRYVTPAAPYRVVDFLGPLFVDGSLHWFTECQETKVISFDLHTEAYQVISKAPFLNSDPQEIVMCNLDNRLCVSEMKWPTQVIWSFNSGRHGTKYILYIW
;
A
#
# COMPACT_ATOMS: atom_id res chain seq x y z
N MET A 1 -29.92 7.46 35.20
CA MET A 1 -28.79 6.67 34.68
C MET A 1 -29.19 6.17 33.30
N ARG A 2 -28.71 6.81 32.21
CA ARG A 2 -29.18 6.56 30.84
C ARG A 2 -28.34 5.46 30.20
N ILE A 3 -28.80 4.22 30.26
CA ILE A 3 -28.20 3.07 29.55
C ILE A 3 -28.48 3.18 28.04
N GLU A 4 -29.58 3.84 27.65
CA GLU A 4 -30.00 4.01 26.25
C GLU A 4 -29.04 4.88 25.39
N SER A 5 -28.29 5.80 26.00
CA SER A 5 -27.35 6.65 25.24
C SER A 5 -26.03 5.95 24.87
N LEU A 6 -25.67 4.88 25.59
CA LEU A 6 -24.45 4.10 25.33
C LEU A 6 -24.64 3.17 24.12
N LEU A 7 -25.80 2.50 24.04
CA LEU A 7 -26.15 1.62 22.92
C LEU A 7 -26.21 2.34 21.57
N GLN A 8 -26.66 3.60 21.55
CA GLN A 8 -26.60 4.42 20.32
C GLN A 8 -25.17 4.81 19.95
N HIS A 9 -24.32 5.10 20.94
CA HIS A 9 -22.94 5.49 20.69
C HIS A 9 -22.10 4.32 20.15
N ASP A 10 -22.26 3.12 20.71
CA ASP A 10 -21.54 1.93 20.26
C ASP A 10 -21.90 1.54 18.82
N VAL A 11 -23.17 1.72 18.43
CA VAL A 11 -23.63 1.49 17.05
C VAL A 11 -23.02 2.54 16.10
N VAL A 12 -23.00 3.81 16.50
CA VAL A 12 -22.38 4.89 15.73
C VAL A 12 -20.88 4.65 15.56
N GLU A 13 -20.17 4.27 16.61
CA GLU A 13 -18.74 3.98 16.57
C GLU A 13 -18.46 2.87 15.54
N ARG A 14 -19.22 1.77 15.58
CA ARG A 14 -19.12 0.66 14.60
C ARG A 14 -19.45 1.06 13.17
N ILE A 15 -20.34 2.04 12.97
CA ILE A 15 -20.63 2.59 11.64
C ILE A 15 -19.44 3.43 11.17
N LEU A 16 -18.95 4.34 12.02
CA LEU A 16 -17.80 5.20 11.72
C LEU A 16 -16.53 4.35 11.46
N GLU A 17 -16.30 3.27 12.21
CA GLU A 17 -15.26 2.25 12.02
C GLU A 17 -15.24 1.66 10.60
N ARG A 18 -16.41 1.58 9.95
CA ARG A 18 -16.56 1.00 8.62
C ARG A 18 -16.48 2.00 7.47
N LEU A 19 -16.50 3.30 7.76
CA LEU A 19 -16.47 4.34 6.73
C LEU A 19 -15.05 4.57 6.20
N ALA A 20 -14.96 4.95 4.92
CA ALA A 20 -13.73 5.38 4.25
C ALA A 20 -13.06 6.58 4.97
N VAL A 21 -11.70 6.67 5.00
CA VAL A 21 -10.98 7.66 5.83
C VAL A 21 -11.27 9.07 5.31
N ASN A 22 -11.34 9.20 3.99
CA ASN A 22 -11.71 10.43 3.28
C ASN A 22 -13.15 10.91 3.58
N SER A 23 -14.01 10.03 4.08
CA SER A 23 -15.40 10.35 4.40
C SER A 23 -15.56 10.84 5.84
N LEU A 24 -14.73 10.36 6.78
CA LEU A 24 -14.77 10.73 8.20
C LEU A 24 -14.77 12.24 8.49
N PRO A 25 -13.99 13.10 7.79
CA PRO A 25 -14.00 14.54 8.04
C PRO A 25 -15.38 15.19 7.89
N ARG A 26 -16.24 14.67 6.98
CA ARG A 26 -17.59 15.20 6.75
C ARG A 26 -18.50 14.95 7.95
N PHE A 27 -18.29 13.85 8.66
CA PHE A 27 -19.08 13.46 9.84
C PHE A 27 -18.73 14.26 11.10
N LYS A 28 -17.56 14.89 11.15
CA LYS A 28 -17.19 15.82 12.23
C LYS A 28 -18.14 17.02 12.32
N ALA A 29 -18.77 17.41 11.20
CA ALA A 29 -19.69 18.53 11.15
C ALA A 29 -21.11 18.19 11.66
N VAL A 30 -21.44 16.91 11.83
CA VAL A 30 -22.79 16.45 12.18
C VAL A 30 -23.05 16.50 13.69
N SER A 31 -22.03 16.28 14.51
CA SER A 31 -22.18 16.28 15.97
C SER A 31 -20.85 16.52 16.67
N LYS A 32 -20.89 17.27 17.79
CA LYS A 32 -19.73 17.45 18.68
C LYS A 32 -19.23 16.10 19.24
N GLN A 33 -20.16 15.17 19.49
CA GLN A 33 -19.81 13.84 19.98
C GLN A 33 -19.09 13.04 18.91
N TRP A 34 -19.56 13.06 17.66
CA TRP A 34 -18.93 12.36 16.54
C TRP A 34 -17.56 12.93 16.24
N LYS A 35 -17.42 14.25 16.28
CA LYS A 35 -16.12 14.92 16.18
C LYS A 35 -15.15 14.40 17.25
N SER A 36 -15.57 14.37 18.52
CA SER A 36 -14.75 13.88 19.63
C SER A 36 -14.37 12.41 19.47
N THR A 37 -15.29 11.57 18.99
CA THR A 37 -15.03 10.14 18.75
C THR A 37 -14.02 9.96 17.63
N ILE A 38 -14.20 10.61 16.48
CA ILE A 38 -13.30 10.54 15.31
C ILE A 38 -11.89 11.05 15.64
N GLU A 39 -11.78 12.05 16.52
CA GLU A 39 -10.50 12.63 16.95
C GLU A 39 -9.81 11.83 18.07
N SER A 40 -10.48 10.83 18.65
CA SER A 40 -9.90 10.01 19.71
C SER A 40 -8.89 8.99 19.16
N GLN A 41 -7.78 8.79 19.89
CA GLN A 41 -6.76 7.78 19.56
C GLN A 41 -7.33 6.35 19.59
N PHE A 42 -8.28 6.08 20.49
CA PHE A 42 -8.95 4.78 20.60
C PHE A 42 -9.73 4.43 19.33
N PHE A 43 -10.51 5.39 18.81
CA PHE A 43 -11.24 5.21 17.56
C PHE A 43 -10.30 5.07 16.36
N GLN A 44 -9.25 5.89 16.28
CA GLN A 44 -8.26 5.79 15.21
C GLN A 44 -7.59 4.41 15.18
N GLY A 45 -7.20 3.88 16.35
CA GLY A 45 -6.64 2.53 16.46
C GLY A 45 -7.61 1.43 16.03
N LYS A 46 -8.87 1.48 16.50
CA LYS A 46 -9.89 0.50 16.10
C LYS A 46 -10.23 0.57 14.60
N HIS A 47 -10.38 1.78 14.07
CA HIS A 47 -10.69 2.03 12.67
C HIS A 47 -9.56 1.51 11.77
N LEU A 48 -8.30 1.70 12.18
CA LEU A 48 -7.10 1.10 11.57
C LEU A 48 -7.14 -0.43 11.58
N THR A 49 -7.38 -1.06 12.74
CA THR A 49 -7.42 -2.53 12.86
C THR A 49 -8.54 -3.15 12.03
N HIS A 50 -9.73 -2.54 12.02
CA HIS A 50 -10.85 -3.02 11.21
C HIS A 50 -10.57 -2.91 9.70
N ARG A 51 -9.86 -1.86 9.28
CA ARG A 51 -9.44 -1.68 7.87
C ARG A 51 -8.36 -2.64 7.42
N GLN A 52 -7.38 -2.92 8.28
CA GLN A 52 -6.36 -3.95 8.03
C GLN A 52 -7.00 -5.33 7.80
N GLN A 53 -8.09 -5.64 8.49
CA GLN A 53 -8.86 -6.87 8.32
C GLN A 53 -9.78 -6.86 7.09
N SER A 54 -10.19 -5.69 6.60
CA SER A 54 -11.15 -5.57 5.49
C SER A 54 -10.53 -5.56 4.11
N GLY A 55 -9.19 -5.60 4.00
CA GLY A 55 -8.48 -5.64 2.71
C GLY A 55 -8.65 -4.40 1.84
N ASP A 56 -9.07 -3.26 2.42
CA ASP A 56 -9.30 -2.00 1.69
C ASP A 56 -7.99 -1.16 1.66
N PRO A 57 -7.24 -1.10 0.53
CA PRO A 57 -5.83 -0.72 0.55
C PRO A 57 -5.53 0.79 0.56
N VAL A 58 -6.52 1.67 0.38
CA VAL A 58 -6.21 2.99 -0.22
C VAL A 58 -5.96 4.14 0.77
N VAL A 59 -6.15 4.01 2.08
CA VAL A 59 -5.81 5.14 2.97
C VAL A 59 -5.28 4.66 4.30
N LEU A 60 -4.06 5.13 4.64
CA LEU A 60 -3.22 4.83 5.81
C LEU A 60 -2.03 3.92 5.49
N MET A 61 -1.36 4.14 4.35
CA MET A 61 0.02 3.67 4.26
C MET A 61 0.87 4.58 5.15
N PRO A 62 1.41 4.07 6.28
CA PRO A 62 2.38 4.83 7.07
C PRO A 62 3.71 4.93 6.34
N VAL A 63 3.82 4.47 5.08
CA VAL A 63 5.05 4.43 4.31
C VAL A 63 4.89 5.30 3.08
N TRP A 64 5.77 6.29 2.95
CA TRP A 64 5.91 7.12 1.76
C TRP A 64 7.26 6.81 1.13
N LEU A 65 7.27 6.33 -0.10
CA LEU A 65 8.47 6.14 -0.90
C LEU A 65 8.32 7.00 -2.15
N TYR A 66 9.30 7.84 -2.43
CA TYR A 66 9.30 8.72 -3.58
C TYR A 66 10.72 8.92 -4.11
N ASN A 67 10.81 9.22 -5.40
CA ASN A 67 12.08 9.56 -6.00
C ASN A 67 12.52 10.97 -5.58
N SER A 68 13.75 11.10 -5.09
CA SER A 68 14.34 12.41 -4.84
C SER A 68 14.90 13.02 -6.13
N THR A 69 15.03 14.34 -6.15
CA THR A 69 15.55 15.11 -7.29
C THR A 69 16.97 15.64 -7.05
N GLU A 70 17.71 15.10 -6.06
CA GLU A 70 19.01 15.66 -5.69
C GLU A 70 19.99 15.65 -6.87
N ILE A 71 20.31 16.85 -7.34
CA ILE A 71 21.25 17.13 -8.42
C ILE A 71 22.65 16.90 -7.84
N GLY A 72 23.26 15.73 -8.09
CA GLY A 72 24.70 15.54 -7.94
C GLY A 72 25.18 14.37 -7.08
N ILE A 73 24.30 13.51 -6.54
CA ILE A 73 24.71 12.28 -5.84
C ILE A 73 23.87 11.13 -6.40
N GLU A 74 24.54 10.08 -6.87
CA GLU A 74 24.06 8.78 -7.39
C GLU A 74 22.64 8.74 -8.01
N GLU A 75 22.54 8.32 -9.28
CA GLU A 75 21.33 8.25 -10.13
C GLU A 75 20.11 7.46 -9.55
N THR A 76 20.21 6.95 -8.31
CA THR A 76 19.24 6.09 -7.62
C THR A 76 18.61 6.69 -6.35
N ALA A 77 18.81 7.98 -6.05
CA ALA A 77 18.36 8.56 -4.77
C ALA A 77 16.82 8.53 -4.59
N THR A 78 16.34 7.62 -3.75
CA THR A 78 14.95 7.56 -3.27
C THR A 78 14.90 7.97 -1.81
N THR A 79 13.76 8.53 -1.38
CA THR A 79 13.49 8.82 0.02
C THR A 79 12.33 7.98 0.49
N CYS A 80 12.50 7.32 1.63
CA CYS A 80 11.43 6.59 2.28
C CYS A 80 11.21 7.08 3.71
N GLU A 81 9.96 7.37 4.01
CA GLU A 81 9.50 7.84 5.31
C GLU A 81 8.47 6.87 5.85
N VAL A 82 8.63 6.49 7.12
CA VAL A 82 7.65 5.70 7.86
C VAL A 82 7.10 6.49 9.03
N PHE A 83 5.79 6.42 9.23
CA PHE A 83 5.13 7.04 10.37
C PHE A 83 5.22 6.13 11.59
N ASP A 84 5.92 6.60 12.61
CA ASP A 84 6.05 5.91 13.89
C ASP A 84 4.94 6.39 14.84
N PHE A 85 4.01 5.49 15.15
CA PHE A 85 2.89 5.76 16.07
C PHE A 85 3.33 5.97 17.52
N SER A 86 4.49 5.44 17.93
CA SER A 86 5.00 5.59 19.29
C SER A 86 5.50 7.01 19.55
N THR A 87 6.15 7.61 18.56
CA THR A 87 6.67 8.98 18.60
C THR A 87 5.74 9.99 17.96
N ASN A 88 4.69 9.53 17.26
CA ASN A 88 3.76 10.34 16.48
C ASN A 88 4.47 11.25 15.48
N ALA A 89 5.51 10.72 14.84
CA ALA A 89 6.37 11.44 13.91
C ALA A 89 6.75 10.58 12.70
N TRP A 90 7.03 11.24 11.59
CA TRP A 90 7.65 10.59 10.43
C TRP A 90 9.15 10.44 10.68
N ARG A 91 9.71 9.32 10.26
CA ARG A 91 11.15 9.08 10.27
C ARG A 91 11.63 8.46 8.96
N TYR A 92 12.87 8.74 8.61
CA TYR A 92 13.50 8.18 7.42
C TYR A 92 13.89 6.71 7.63
N VAL A 93 13.73 5.92 6.58
CA VAL A 93 14.25 4.56 6.49
C VAL A 93 15.64 4.61 5.87
N THR A 94 16.57 3.85 6.44
CA THR A 94 17.93 3.71 5.90
C THR A 94 18.36 2.25 5.89
N PRO A 95 19.04 1.76 4.82
CA PRO A 95 19.42 2.50 3.62
C PRO A 95 18.22 2.83 2.70
N ALA A 96 18.40 3.79 1.79
CA ALA A 96 17.40 4.11 0.77
C ALA A 96 17.11 2.92 -0.16
N ALA A 97 15.98 2.96 -0.86
CA ALA A 97 15.68 1.93 -1.85
C ALA A 97 16.75 1.92 -2.96
N PRO A 98 17.24 0.75 -3.39
CA PRO A 98 18.32 0.62 -4.36
C PRO A 98 17.98 1.11 -5.77
N TYR A 99 16.70 1.34 -6.07
CA TYR A 99 16.23 1.78 -7.38
C TYR A 99 15.14 2.83 -7.21
N ARG A 100 15.08 3.74 -8.19
CA ARG A 100 13.93 4.62 -8.40
C ARG A 100 12.67 3.80 -8.66
N VAL A 101 11.53 4.31 -8.20
CA VAL A 101 10.22 3.66 -8.37
C VAL A 101 9.34 4.41 -9.34
N VAL A 102 8.41 3.71 -9.98
CA VAL A 102 7.44 4.33 -10.88
C VAL A 102 6.38 5.05 -10.03
N ASP A 103 6.62 6.31 -9.70
CA ASP A 103 5.87 7.06 -8.67
C ASP A 103 4.35 7.15 -8.93
N PHE A 104 3.91 7.09 -10.19
CA PHE A 104 2.48 7.14 -10.54
C PHE A 104 1.76 5.79 -10.35
N LEU A 105 2.49 4.68 -10.26
CA LEU A 105 1.96 3.37 -9.90
C LEU A 105 2.15 3.19 -8.40
N GLY A 106 1.09 3.47 -7.63
CA GLY A 106 1.09 3.28 -6.18
C GLY A 106 1.43 1.83 -5.79
N PRO A 107 1.92 1.60 -4.56
CA PRO A 107 2.31 0.27 -4.13
C PRO A 107 1.14 -0.68 -3.96
N LEU A 108 1.45 -1.97 -4.11
CA LEU A 108 0.57 -3.06 -3.71
C LEU A 108 1.00 -3.61 -2.34
N PHE A 109 0.06 -3.79 -1.42
CA PHE A 109 0.32 -4.50 -0.16
C PHE A 109 0.01 -5.99 -0.31
N VAL A 110 1.01 -6.85 -0.10
CA VAL A 110 0.87 -8.32 -0.08
C VAL A 110 1.82 -8.91 0.94
N ASP A 111 1.31 -9.82 1.77
CA ASP A 111 2.10 -10.63 2.71
C ASP A 111 3.01 -9.79 3.63
N GLY A 112 2.47 -8.71 4.20
CA GLY A 112 3.22 -7.84 5.13
C GLY A 112 4.23 -6.90 4.45
N SER A 113 4.34 -6.93 3.12
CA SER A 113 5.24 -6.08 2.35
C SER A 113 4.49 -5.15 1.40
N LEU A 114 5.04 -3.96 1.16
CA LEU A 114 4.64 -3.07 0.09
C LEU A 114 5.51 -3.30 -1.14
N HIS A 115 4.91 -3.26 -2.34
CA HIS A 115 5.57 -3.61 -3.59
C HIS A 115 5.43 -2.49 -4.62
N TRP A 116 6.52 -2.06 -5.24
CA TRP A 116 6.57 -1.03 -6.30
C TRP A 116 7.25 -1.56 -7.55
N PHE A 117 6.89 -1.01 -8.71
CA PHE A 117 7.71 -1.15 -9.91
C PHE A 117 8.89 -0.19 -9.89
N THR A 118 10.03 -0.61 -10.43
CA THR A 118 11.23 0.23 -10.54
C THR A 118 11.34 0.93 -11.89
N GLU A 119 11.81 2.18 -11.90
CA GLU A 119 12.28 2.88 -13.10
C GLU A 119 13.67 2.33 -13.49
N CYS A 120 13.71 1.26 -14.29
CA CYS A 120 14.94 0.68 -14.81
C CYS A 120 14.72 0.26 -16.27
N GLN A 121 15.79 0.12 -17.06
CA GLN A 121 15.69 -0.47 -18.41
C GLN A 121 14.98 -1.82 -18.37
N GLU A 122 15.30 -2.63 -17.36
CA GLU A 122 14.55 -3.83 -17.01
C GLU A 122 13.73 -3.55 -15.75
N THR A 123 12.40 -3.37 -15.91
CA THR A 123 11.49 -3.17 -14.78
C THR A 123 11.60 -4.37 -13.82
N LYS A 124 11.74 -4.07 -12.53
CA LYS A 124 11.76 -5.04 -11.43
C LYS A 124 10.62 -4.69 -10.48
N VAL A 125 10.31 -5.62 -9.60
CA VAL A 125 9.49 -5.33 -8.42
C VAL A 125 10.43 -5.20 -7.23
N ILE A 126 10.29 -4.10 -6.50
CA ILE A 126 10.92 -3.92 -5.21
C ILE A 126 9.87 -4.08 -4.11
N SER A 127 10.23 -4.82 -3.07
CA SER A 127 9.43 -5.02 -1.87
C SER A 127 10.05 -4.29 -0.70
N PHE A 128 9.22 -3.71 0.14
CA PHE A 128 9.56 -3.18 1.46
C PHE A 128 8.81 -3.98 2.51
N ASP A 129 9.52 -4.76 3.31
CA ASP A 129 8.95 -5.55 4.39
C ASP A 129 8.67 -4.65 5.60
N LEU A 130 7.41 -4.57 6.04
CA LEU A 130 7.01 -3.66 7.12
C LEU A 130 7.49 -4.09 8.50
N HIS A 131 7.88 -5.36 8.68
CA HIS A 131 8.33 -5.87 9.98
C HIS A 131 9.81 -5.60 10.21
N THR A 132 10.61 -5.79 9.15
CA THR A 132 12.07 -5.64 9.15
C THR A 132 12.53 -4.29 8.63
N GLU A 133 11.65 -3.54 7.98
CA GLU A 133 11.94 -2.28 7.29
C GLU A 133 13.09 -2.40 6.30
N ALA A 134 13.15 -3.55 5.63
CA ALA A 134 14.20 -3.90 4.68
C ALA A 134 13.64 -3.99 3.26
N TYR A 135 14.45 -3.55 2.30
CA TYR A 135 14.15 -3.70 0.89
C TYR A 135 14.61 -5.05 0.35
N GLN A 136 13.77 -5.64 -0.50
CA GLN A 136 14.11 -6.83 -1.27
C GLN A 136 13.75 -6.61 -2.74
N VAL A 137 14.67 -6.93 -3.63
CA VAL A 137 14.40 -6.93 -5.08
C VAL A 137 13.81 -8.28 -5.45
N ILE A 138 12.54 -8.31 -5.84
CA ILE A 138 11.92 -9.49 -6.44
C ILE A 138 12.44 -9.56 -7.88
N SER A 139 13.28 -10.59 -8.10
CA SER A 139 14.11 -10.81 -9.29
C SER A 139 13.44 -10.54 -10.64
N LYS A 140 14.25 -10.23 -11.66
CA LYS A 140 13.90 -10.01 -13.09
C LYS A 140 12.61 -10.73 -13.48
N ALA A 141 11.50 -10.05 -13.33
CA ALA A 141 10.28 -10.54 -13.92
C ALA A 141 10.44 -10.40 -15.45
N PRO A 142 9.88 -11.32 -16.25
CA PRO A 142 10.20 -11.43 -17.67
C PRO A 142 9.57 -10.33 -18.55
N PHE A 143 9.04 -9.25 -17.98
CA PHE A 143 8.51 -8.08 -18.70
C PHE A 143 9.64 -7.11 -19.12
N LEU A 144 10.73 -7.68 -19.66
CA LEU A 144 12.02 -7.01 -19.87
C LEU A 144 12.00 -5.74 -20.73
N ASN A 145 10.89 -5.38 -21.38
CA ASN A 145 10.76 -4.18 -22.24
C ASN A 145 9.31 -3.68 -22.35
N SER A 146 8.47 -3.98 -21.37
CA SER A 146 7.04 -3.64 -21.44
C SER A 146 6.83 -2.20 -21.01
N ASP A 147 5.92 -1.49 -21.68
CA ASP A 147 5.54 -0.14 -21.24
C ASP A 147 4.99 -0.25 -19.80
N PRO A 148 5.45 0.59 -18.84
CA PRO A 148 4.88 0.65 -17.50
C PRO A 148 3.35 0.78 -17.46
N GLN A 149 2.70 1.30 -18.52
CA GLN A 149 1.24 1.37 -18.64
C GLN A 149 0.58 0.04 -19.03
N GLU A 150 1.33 -0.91 -19.58
CA GLU A 150 0.84 -2.24 -19.97
C GLU A 150 0.96 -3.27 -18.83
N ILE A 151 1.59 -2.90 -17.71
CA ILE A 151 1.80 -3.76 -16.55
C ILE A 151 1.07 -3.26 -15.31
N VAL A 152 0.51 -4.20 -14.54
CA VAL A 152 -0.18 -3.91 -13.28
C VAL A 152 0.18 -4.96 -12.25
N MET A 153 0.52 -4.55 -11.03
CA MET A 153 0.61 -5.47 -9.89
C MET A 153 -0.79 -5.74 -9.32
N CYS A 154 -1.07 -7.00 -9.01
CA CYS A 154 -2.32 -7.41 -8.37
C CYS A 154 -2.05 -8.47 -7.29
N ASN A 155 -2.97 -8.53 -6.33
CA ASN A 155 -2.98 -9.59 -5.33
C ASN A 155 -3.98 -10.66 -5.79
N LEU A 156 -3.49 -11.88 -6.03
CA LEU A 156 -4.33 -13.05 -6.31
C LEU A 156 -4.03 -14.12 -5.26
N ASP A 157 -5.03 -14.48 -4.44
CA ASP A 157 -4.91 -15.49 -3.39
C ASP A 157 -3.73 -15.26 -2.43
N ASN A 158 -3.55 -14.01 -2.00
CA ASN A 158 -2.44 -13.56 -1.15
C ASN A 158 -1.05 -13.79 -1.79
N ARG A 159 -0.98 -13.81 -3.12
CA ARG A 159 0.26 -13.87 -3.89
C ARG A 159 0.42 -12.60 -4.68
N LEU A 160 1.65 -12.09 -4.68
CA LEU A 160 2.03 -11.02 -5.56
C LEU A 160 1.96 -11.53 -6.99
N CYS A 161 1.18 -10.84 -7.82
CA CYS A 161 1.08 -11.10 -9.23
C CYS A 161 1.38 -9.85 -10.04
N VAL A 162 1.92 -10.02 -11.24
CA VAL A 162 2.03 -8.98 -12.24
C VAL A 162 1.25 -9.43 -13.47
N SER A 163 0.35 -8.58 -13.95
CA SER A 163 -0.36 -8.75 -15.20
C SER A 163 0.28 -7.85 -16.25
N GLU A 164 0.63 -8.40 -17.40
CA GLU A 164 0.98 -7.67 -18.62
C GLU A 164 -0.11 -7.87 -19.66
N MET A 165 -0.61 -6.76 -20.20
CA MET A 165 -1.55 -6.79 -21.32
C MET A 165 -0.79 -6.65 -22.65
N LYS A 166 -0.87 -7.69 -23.49
CA LYS A 166 -0.30 -7.74 -24.83
C LYS A 166 -1.35 -8.23 -25.81
N TRP A 167 -2.15 -7.33 -26.36
CA TRP A 167 -3.29 -7.71 -27.20
C TRP A 167 -2.91 -8.74 -28.28
N PRO A 168 -3.65 -9.87 -28.43
CA PRO A 168 -4.92 -10.22 -27.77
C PRO A 168 -4.74 -11.01 -26.45
N THR A 169 -3.52 -11.12 -25.93
CA THR A 169 -3.19 -11.92 -24.74
C THR A 169 -3.06 -11.07 -23.47
N GLN A 170 -3.36 -11.68 -22.34
CA GLN A 170 -2.99 -11.20 -21.02
C GLN A 170 -2.09 -12.23 -20.37
N VAL A 171 -0.94 -11.80 -19.90
CA VAL A 171 0.05 -12.65 -19.26
C VAL A 171 0.10 -12.32 -17.78
N ILE A 172 -0.08 -13.31 -16.91
CA ILE A 172 -0.02 -13.12 -15.45
C ILE A 172 1.15 -13.93 -14.91
N TRP A 173 2.05 -13.27 -14.18
CA TRP A 173 3.08 -13.91 -13.39
C TRP A 173 2.67 -13.89 -11.92
N SER A 174 2.67 -15.05 -11.29
CA SER A 174 2.48 -15.18 -9.84
C SER A 174 3.83 -15.49 -9.21
N PHE A 175 4.26 -14.66 -8.26
CA PHE A 175 5.52 -14.82 -7.54
C PHE A 175 5.25 -15.61 -6.26
N ASN A 176 5.88 -16.78 -6.14
CA ASN A 176 5.94 -17.50 -4.88
C ASN A 176 7.15 -16.99 -4.07
N SER A 177 7.18 -17.28 -2.77
CA SER A 177 8.33 -17.02 -1.89
C SER A 177 9.65 -17.69 -2.34
N GLY A 178 9.57 -18.65 -3.29
CA GLY A 178 10.72 -19.16 -4.04
C GLY A 178 10.89 -18.42 -5.36
N ARG A 179 12.12 -18.04 -5.70
CA ARG A 179 12.59 -17.17 -6.82
C ARG A 179 12.09 -17.49 -8.25
N HIS A 180 11.16 -18.42 -8.44
CA HIS A 180 10.54 -18.79 -9.72
C HIS A 180 9.05 -18.43 -9.71
N GLY A 181 8.67 -17.47 -10.57
CA GLY A 181 7.28 -17.12 -10.81
C GLY A 181 6.57 -18.16 -11.70
N THR A 182 5.29 -18.41 -11.44
CA THR A 182 4.42 -19.19 -12.34
C THR A 182 3.81 -18.26 -13.39
N LYS A 183 3.90 -18.61 -14.67
CA LYS A 183 3.35 -17.83 -15.78
C LYS A 183 2.04 -18.45 -16.27
N TYR A 184 1.01 -17.63 -16.37
CA TYR A 184 -0.29 -17.94 -16.97
C TYR A 184 -0.51 -17.06 -18.21
N ILE A 185 -1.10 -17.61 -19.27
CA ILE A 185 -1.44 -16.87 -20.49
C ILE A 185 -2.94 -17.04 -20.74
N LEU A 186 -3.63 -15.91 -20.86
CA LEU A 186 -5.05 -15.81 -21.16
C LEU A 186 -5.23 -15.18 -22.54
N TYR A 187 -6.19 -15.68 -23.32
CA TYR A 187 -6.57 -15.10 -24.62
C TYR A 187 -7.86 -14.31 -24.44
N ILE A 188 -7.84 -13.04 -24.83
CA ILE A 188 -8.99 -12.13 -24.82
C ILE A 188 -9.62 -12.22 -26.21
N TRP A 189 -10.82 -12.79 -26.30
CA TRP A 189 -11.62 -12.93 -27.51
C TRP A 189 -12.72 -11.87 -27.57
#